data_AF-A0A4S4AWC2-F1
#
_entry.id   AF-A0A4S4AWC2-F1
#
_cell.length_a   1.000
_cell.length_b   1.000
_cell.length_c   1.000
_cell.angle_alpha   90.00
_cell.angle_beta   90.00
_cell.angle_gamma   90.00
#
_symmetry.space_group_name_H-M   'P 1'
#
loop_
_entity.id
_entity.type
_entity.pdbx_description
1 polymer ?
#
loop_
_entity_poly.entity_id
_entity_poly.type
_entity_poly.pdbx_seq_one_letter_code
_entity_poly.pdbx_strand_id
1 'polypeptide(L)'
;MGAPLPAPAASRLFLSGNEAVARAVWEAGCKVAAAYPGTPSTEILEELARYPDLYAEWSVNEKVALEVALGASMVGARAFCAMKHVGLNVAADALMTLTVTGTEGGLVIAVADDVGMSSSQNEQDSRFWGRFAHLPVLEPADAQEAYGMTKAAFELSERHHCAVILRLTTRICHVKGRVEVGERVAAEPAGFVKDARRWVMVPGNAKPRLPLMFEREAALAAEAETSPLNVLSDGPDTALGFIASGPAFMHVREAFPDAPVLKLGLSCPLPLQQIRALADRVRHLVVVEETEPLLETELKAAGIACHGKDILPRIGELAPDVLRPAVARLLGNAPPVPAHAPEQPVFPRPPTMCVACPHLGVYYTLSQMRNVIISGDIGCYTLGAGHPWNALDTCISMGASMGMALGMDKGRGEADAGKKVVAVIGDSTFLHMGMQGLLDIAWNRGNVTVLLLDNRAVGMTGGQDNPGSGRDIHGEEAPRVDFARLCEALGVKKERIRVVDPYQLPVLFKALREETKIEEPSVIITDRPCVLIDHYQPAPSYRVEEERCTGCGNCVEVGCPAIHVTRRETAVKPSGKEVELAFVRIETTACTGCGLCLQPCAPEAIVHAAPEAPLQFQRKQ
;
A
#
# COMPACT_ATOMS: atom_id res chain seq x y z
N MET A 1 -22.99 6.27 -15.11
CA MET A 1 -24.13 6.67 -14.24
C MET A 1 -23.75 7.99 -13.61
N GLY A 2 -24.63 9.00 -13.60
CA GLY A 2 -24.27 10.29 -12.98
C GLY A 2 -23.91 10.07 -11.51
N ALA A 3 -22.76 10.59 -11.08
CA ALA A 3 -22.34 10.49 -9.68
C ALA A 3 -23.47 11.05 -8.79
N PRO A 4 -23.88 10.32 -7.73
CA PRO A 4 -24.89 10.83 -6.84
C PRO A 4 -24.45 12.20 -6.31
N LEU A 5 -25.36 13.18 -6.33
CA LEU A 5 -25.07 14.50 -5.78
C LEU A 5 -24.56 14.34 -4.35
N PRO A 6 -23.47 15.04 -3.98
CA PRO A 6 -22.94 15.00 -2.63
C PRO A 6 -24.05 15.26 -1.62
N ALA A 7 -24.06 14.51 -0.52
CA ALA A 7 -25.03 14.72 0.54
C ALA A 7 -25.05 16.22 0.98
N PRO A 8 -26.23 16.81 1.24
CA PRO A 8 -26.36 18.21 1.61
C PRO A 8 -25.52 18.59 2.83
N ALA A 9 -25.15 19.86 2.94
CA ALA A 9 -24.47 20.39 4.12
C ALA A 9 -25.28 20.21 5.40
N ALA A 10 -24.59 20.19 6.55
CA ALA A 10 -25.17 19.93 7.87
C ALA A 10 -25.82 18.53 8.02
N SER A 11 -25.51 17.60 7.11
CA SER A 11 -25.91 16.21 7.21
C SER A 11 -25.01 15.45 8.20
N ARG A 12 -25.57 14.40 8.80
CA ARG A 12 -24.83 13.40 9.58
C ARG A 12 -24.65 12.16 8.72
N LEU A 13 -23.41 11.87 8.35
CA LEU A 13 -23.06 10.73 7.52
C LEU A 13 -22.30 9.68 8.32
N PHE A 14 -22.37 8.42 7.91
CA PHE A 14 -21.58 7.35 8.50
C PHE A 14 -20.42 7.03 7.56
N LEU A 15 -19.27 7.67 7.82
CA LEU A 15 -18.11 7.69 6.93
C LEU A 15 -16.92 7.00 7.57
N SER A 16 -16.11 6.30 6.77
CA SER A 16 -14.75 5.93 7.14
C SER A 16 -13.85 7.17 7.25
N GLY A 17 -12.68 7.05 7.87
CA GLY A 17 -11.70 8.13 7.84
C GLY A 17 -11.31 8.52 6.41
N ASN A 18 -11.17 7.54 5.50
CA ASN A 18 -10.87 7.83 4.09
C ASN A 18 -12.00 8.63 3.41
N GLU A 19 -13.25 8.22 3.59
CA GLU A 19 -14.44 8.91 3.07
C GLU A 19 -14.57 10.33 3.67
N ALA A 20 -14.23 10.48 4.96
CA ALA A 20 -14.25 11.75 5.67
C ALA A 20 -13.18 12.74 5.17
N VAL A 21 -11.96 12.25 4.90
CA VAL A 21 -10.88 13.02 4.27
C VAL A 21 -11.28 13.44 2.85
N ALA A 22 -11.78 12.51 2.03
CA ALA A 22 -12.24 12.80 0.68
C ALA A 22 -13.32 13.90 0.66
N ARG A 23 -14.31 13.79 1.57
CA ARG A 23 -15.35 14.81 1.74
C ARG A 23 -14.76 16.17 2.12
N ALA A 24 -13.82 16.20 3.06
CA ALA A 24 -13.19 17.44 3.51
C ALA A 24 -12.33 18.11 2.43
N VAL A 25 -11.59 17.31 1.64
CA VAL A 25 -10.81 17.82 0.50
C VAL A 25 -11.72 18.50 -0.52
N TRP A 26 -12.83 17.87 -0.89
CA TRP A 26 -13.80 18.47 -1.82
C TRP A 26 -14.44 19.74 -1.23
N GLU A 27 -14.86 19.69 0.04
CA GLU A 27 -15.45 20.84 0.72
C GLU A 27 -14.47 22.00 0.93
N ALA A 28 -13.17 21.74 1.02
CA ALA A 28 -12.15 22.77 1.09
C ALA A 28 -11.92 23.45 -0.27
N GLY A 29 -12.66 23.10 -1.32
CA GLY A 29 -12.50 23.73 -2.64
C GLY A 29 -11.22 23.29 -3.34
N CYS A 30 -10.66 22.13 -2.97
CA CYS A 30 -9.55 21.50 -3.69
C CYS A 30 -9.92 21.33 -5.17
N LYS A 31 -8.96 21.59 -6.06
CA LYS A 31 -9.16 21.51 -7.52
C LYS A 31 -8.44 20.30 -8.13
N VAL A 32 -7.37 19.81 -7.50
CA VAL A 32 -6.53 18.72 -8.02
C VAL A 32 -6.20 17.73 -6.90
N ALA A 33 -6.52 16.46 -7.12
CA ALA A 33 -6.11 15.36 -6.26
C ALA A 33 -5.40 14.27 -7.08
N ALA A 34 -4.28 13.78 -6.58
CA ALA A 34 -3.50 12.73 -7.26
C ALA A 34 -2.99 11.70 -6.25
N ALA A 35 -2.98 10.42 -6.64
CA ALA A 35 -2.44 9.35 -5.80
C ALA A 35 -1.93 8.19 -6.66
N TYR A 36 -1.20 7.27 -6.03
CA TYR A 36 -0.99 5.92 -6.54
C TYR A 36 -1.74 4.93 -5.63
N PRO A 37 -2.37 3.85 -6.15
CA PRO A 37 -3.14 2.93 -5.31
C PRO A 37 -2.27 2.27 -4.23
N GLY A 38 -2.70 2.35 -2.98
CA GLY A 38 -1.95 1.84 -1.84
C GLY A 38 -2.76 1.79 -0.56
N THR A 39 -3.18 0.58 -0.16
CA THR A 39 -3.89 0.34 1.12
C THR A 39 -2.99 0.73 2.29
N PRO A 40 -3.51 1.45 3.30
CA PRO A 40 -4.94 1.73 3.56
C PRO A 40 -5.47 3.07 3.03
N SER A 41 -4.76 3.77 2.13
CA SER A 41 -5.16 5.12 1.65
C SER A 41 -5.99 5.14 0.35
N THR A 42 -6.09 4.01 -0.35
CA THR A 42 -6.66 3.90 -1.70
C THR A 42 -8.04 4.53 -1.84
N GLU A 43 -8.95 4.24 -0.90
CA GLU A 43 -10.35 4.69 -0.97
C GLU A 43 -10.49 6.22 -0.94
N ILE A 44 -9.48 6.97 -0.45
CA ILE A 44 -9.56 8.44 -0.44
C ILE A 44 -9.72 8.98 -1.86
N LEU A 45 -8.90 8.51 -2.80
CA LEU A 45 -8.94 9.01 -4.17
C LEU A 45 -10.13 8.44 -4.95
N GLU A 46 -10.50 7.18 -4.71
CA GLU A 46 -11.70 6.56 -5.31
C GLU A 46 -12.97 7.35 -4.95
N GLU A 47 -13.08 7.79 -3.68
CA GLU A 47 -14.18 8.65 -3.24
C GLU A 47 -14.06 10.07 -3.80
N LEU A 48 -12.85 10.64 -3.88
CA LEU A 48 -12.64 11.95 -4.48
C LEU A 48 -13.07 12.04 -5.94
N ALA A 49 -12.80 10.99 -6.73
CA ALA A 49 -13.18 10.93 -8.14
C ALA A 49 -14.69 10.93 -8.38
N ARG A 50 -15.50 10.68 -7.33
CA ARG A 50 -16.96 10.75 -7.39
C ARG A 50 -17.50 12.18 -7.17
N TYR A 51 -16.69 13.10 -6.65
CA TYR A 51 -17.13 14.47 -6.40
C TYR A 51 -16.98 15.35 -7.65
N PRO A 52 -17.92 16.29 -7.90
CA PRO A 52 -17.84 17.20 -9.04
C PRO A 52 -16.83 18.34 -8.80
N ASP A 53 -16.43 19.00 -9.89
CA ASP A 53 -15.60 20.21 -9.88
C ASP A 53 -14.22 20.05 -9.23
N LEU A 54 -13.68 18.83 -9.24
CA LEU A 54 -12.35 18.43 -8.79
C LEU A 54 -11.74 17.48 -9.82
N TYR A 55 -10.50 17.74 -10.22
CA TYR A 55 -9.72 16.83 -11.04
C TYR A 55 -9.07 15.77 -10.14
N ALA A 56 -9.30 14.49 -10.43
CA ALA A 56 -8.69 13.37 -9.72
C ALA A 56 -7.94 12.47 -10.72
N GLU A 57 -6.78 11.94 -10.34
CA GLU A 57 -6.07 10.97 -11.17
C GLU A 57 -5.30 9.91 -10.38
N TRP A 58 -5.30 8.69 -10.91
CA TRP A 58 -4.25 7.73 -10.59
C TRP A 58 -2.99 8.11 -11.37
N SER A 59 -1.97 8.57 -10.64
CA SER A 59 -0.65 8.79 -11.21
C SER A 59 0.13 7.48 -11.27
N VAL A 60 1.22 7.44 -12.05
CA VAL A 60 2.02 6.21 -12.24
C VAL A 60 2.78 5.78 -10.98
N ASN A 61 3.12 6.71 -10.09
CA ASN A 61 3.70 6.47 -8.78
C ASN A 61 3.50 7.70 -7.88
N GLU A 62 3.87 7.58 -6.61
CA GLU A 62 3.68 8.61 -5.59
C GLU A 62 4.54 9.86 -5.82
N LYS A 63 5.72 9.70 -6.43
CA LYS A 63 6.56 10.83 -6.84
C LYS A 63 5.82 11.72 -7.84
N VAL A 64 5.28 11.13 -8.90
CA VAL A 64 4.51 11.85 -9.93
C VAL A 64 3.23 12.42 -9.33
N ALA A 65 2.54 11.68 -8.46
CA ALA A 65 1.34 12.18 -7.77
C ALA A 65 1.63 13.45 -6.96
N LEU A 66 2.74 13.48 -6.21
CA LEU A 66 3.15 14.66 -5.45
C LEU A 66 3.57 15.81 -6.38
N GLU A 67 4.24 15.53 -7.49
CA GLU A 67 4.63 16.53 -8.49
C GLU A 67 3.40 17.19 -9.16
N VAL A 68 2.36 16.41 -9.47
CA VAL A 68 1.08 16.92 -10.00
C VAL A 68 0.40 17.83 -8.97
N ALA A 69 0.27 17.38 -7.72
CA ALA A 69 -0.33 18.19 -6.66
C ALA A 69 0.49 19.46 -6.36
N LEU A 70 1.82 19.38 -6.36
CA LEU A 70 2.69 20.52 -6.21
C LEU A 70 2.54 21.53 -7.37
N GLY A 71 2.48 21.04 -8.61
CA GLY A 71 2.27 21.89 -9.78
C GLY A 71 0.95 22.66 -9.70
N ALA A 72 -0.13 22.02 -9.24
CA ALA A 72 -1.40 22.68 -8.98
C ALA A 72 -1.31 23.72 -7.85
N SER A 73 -0.60 23.39 -6.77
CA SER A 73 -0.33 24.35 -5.69
C SER A 73 0.43 25.58 -6.18
N MET A 74 1.42 25.44 -7.07
CA MET A 74 2.19 26.58 -7.60
C MET A 74 1.35 27.61 -8.35
N VAL A 75 0.21 27.21 -8.93
CA VAL A 75 -0.73 28.14 -9.60
C VAL A 75 -1.79 28.72 -8.65
N GLY A 76 -1.64 28.51 -7.34
CA GLY A 76 -2.54 28.99 -6.31
C GLY A 76 -3.75 28.09 -6.03
N ALA A 77 -3.83 26.90 -6.65
CA ALA A 77 -4.94 25.98 -6.40
C ALA A 77 -4.71 25.17 -5.12
N ARG A 78 -5.77 24.89 -4.37
CA ARG A 78 -5.72 23.86 -3.33
C ARG A 78 -5.56 22.49 -4.01
N ALA A 79 -4.58 21.71 -3.53
CA ALA A 79 -4.21 20.42 -4.09
C ALA A 79 -4.00 19.36 -3.00
N PHE A 80 -4.26 18.11 -3.35
CA PHE A 80 -4.21 16.98 -2.42
C PHE A 80 -3.41 15.82 -3.02
N CYS A 81 -2.59 15.18 -2.19
CA CYS A 81 -1.92 13.94 -2.56
C CYS A 81 -2.11 12.89 -1.47
N ALA A 82 -2.46 11.66 -1.85
CA ALA A 82 -2.59 10.55 -0.90
C ALA A 82 -1.63 9.41 -1.23
N MET A 83 -1.10 8.79 -0.18
CA MET A 83 -0.25 7.61 -0.26
C MET A 83 -0.21 6.87 1.08
N LYS A 84 0.28 5.63 1.08
CA LYS A 84 0.73 4.96 2.31
C LYS A 84 2.16 5.39 2.65
N HIS A 85 2.60 5.13 3.88
CA HIS A 85 3.96 5.42 4.37
C HIS A 85 5.09 5.04 3.40
N VAL A 86 5.10 3.82 2.81
CA VAL A 86 6.17 3.47 1.85
C VAL A 86 6.14 4.30 0.57
N GLY A 87 4.98 4.81 0.19
CA GLY A 87 4.82 5.70 -0.96
C GLY A 87 5.48 7.06 -0.75
N LEU A 88 5.52 7.55 0.49
CA LEU A 88 6.24 8.78 0.82
C LEU A 88 7.75 8.61 0.66
N ASN A 89 8.28 7.39 0.84
CA ASN A 89 9.68 7.10 0.52
C ASN A 89 9.97 7.27 -0.98
N VAL A 90 9.02 6.86 -1.85
CA VAL A 90 9.12 7.04 -3.30
C VAL A 90 9.04 8.52 -3.67
N ALA A 91 8.18 9.28 -2.99
CA ALA A 91 7.99 10.72 -3.22
C ALA A 91 9.04 11.63 -2.54
N ALA A 92 9.96 11.07 -1.74
CA ALA A 92 10.86 11.84 -0.86
C ALA A 92 11.72 12.87 -1.61
N ASP A 93 12.16 12.57 -2.83
CA ASP A 93 12.94 13.51 -3.66
C ASP A 93 12.17 14.81 -3.93
N ALA A 94 10.89 14.69 -4.30
CA ALA A 94 10.01 15.84 -4.51
C ALA A 94 9.67 16.53 -3.18
N LEU A 95 9.40 15.75 -2.12
CA LEU A 95 9.10 16.26 -0.77
C LEU A 95 10.23 17.16 -0.21
N MET A 96 11.47 16.69 -0.31
CA MET A 96 12.61 17.42 0.28
C MET A 96 12.94 18.70 -0.49
N THR A 97 12.57 18.78 -1.77
CA THR A 97 12.72 20.01 -2.55
C THR A 97 11.56 20.97 -2.28
N LEU A 98 10.32 20.47 -2.18
CA LEU A 98 9.14 21.32 -2.01
C LEU A 98 9.10 22.04 -0.67
N THR A 99 9.68 21.45 0.39
CA THR A 99 9.73 22.15 1.69
C THR A 99 10.53 23.46 1.63
N VAL A 100 11.51 23.53 0.72
CA VAL A 100 12.32 24.74 0.49
C VAL A 100 11.57 25.73 -0.41
N THR A 101 10.91 25.28 -1.48
CA THR A 101 10.14 26.16 -2.38
C THR A 101 8.86 26.70 -1.71
N GLY A 102 8.32 25.94 -0.77
CA GLY A 102 6.99 26.16 -0.23
C GLY A 102 5.89 25.94 -1.27
N THR A 103 4.70 26.42 -0.94
CA THR A 103 3.46 26.27 -1.70
C THR A 103 2.80 27.63 -1.92
N GLU A 104 1.99 27.78 -2.96
CA GLU A 104 1.19 29.01 -3.17
C GLU A 104 -0.26 28.78 -2.79
N GLY A 105 -0.93 27.79 -3.39
CA GLY A 105 -2.20 27.25 -2.90
C GLY A 105 -1.97 26.17 -1.84
N GLY A 106 -2.97 25.89 -1.00
CA GLY A 106 -2.84 24.89 0.05
C GLY A 106 -2.54 23.49 -0.51
N LEU A 107 -1.53 22.82 0.05
CA LEU A 107 -1.14 21.44 -0.32
C LEU A 107 -1.21 20.54 0.91
N VAL A 108 -2.05 19.51 0.84
CA VAL A 108 -2.17 18.49 1.89
C VAL A 108 -1.67 17.15 1.36
N ILE A 109 -0.77 16.52 2.10
CA ILE A 109 -0.21 15.20 1.79
C ILE A 109 -0.75 14.24 2.85
N ALA A 110 -1.74 13.42 2.48
CA ALA A 110 -2.23 12.37 3.35
C ALA A 110 -1.31 11.14 3.28
N VAL A 111 -0.82 10.71 4.44
CA VAL A 111 0.11 9.58 4.56
C VAL A 111 -0.48 8.57 5.52
N ALA A 112 -0.82 7.38 5.02
CA ALA A 112 -1.40 6.34 5.85
C ALA A 112 -0.35 5.32 6.32
N ASP A 113 -0.09 5.31 7.63
CA ASP A 113 0.81 4.38 8.29
C ASP A 113 0.08 3.05 8.59
N ASP A 114 0.74 1.93 8.28
CA ASP A 114 0.18 0.59 8.49
C ASP A 114 0.74 -0.02 9.78
N VAL A 115 0.33 0.57 10.91
CA VAL A 115 0.67 0.08 12.25
C VAL A 115 0.21 -1.38 12.38
N GLY A 116 1.09 -2.26 12.83
CA GLY A 116 0.88 -3.71 12.88
C GLY A 116 1.10 -4.45 11.54
N MET A 117 1.44 -3.74 10.46
CA MET A 117 1.79 -4.29 9.14
C MET A 117 0.71 -5.23 8.55
N SER A 118 -0.54 -4.76 8.46
CA SER A 118 -1.63 -5.58 7.92
C SER A 118 -1.48 -5.86 6.42
N SER A 119 -0.81 -4.97 5.70
CA SER A 119 -0.72 -4.94 4.23
C SER A 119 0.65 -4.45 3.72
N SER A 120 1.64 -4.35 4.60
CA SER A 120 2.95 -3.71 4.32
C SER A 120 4.11 -4.63 4.65
N GLN A 121 5.25 -4.40 4.00
CA GLN A 121 6.47 -5.21 4.17
C GLN A 121 7.23 -4.85 5.45
N ASN A 122 6.97 -3.66 6.00
CA ASN A 122 7.55 -3.14 7.22
C ASN A 122 6.57 -2.17 7.89
N GLU A 123 6.87 -1.83 9.16
CA GLU A 123 6.22 -0.78 9.93
C GLU A 123 7.09 0.48 9.81
N GLN A 124 6.47 1.64 9.57
CA GLN A 124 7.17 2.92 9.48
C GLN A 124 6.36 4.00 10.19
N ASP A 125 7.06 5.06 10.55
CA ASP A 125 6.50 6.19 11.26
C ASP A 125 6.68 7.48 10.45
N SER A 126 5.60 7.94 9.84
CA SER A 126 5.65 9.10 8.95
C SER A 126 5.88 10.42 9.68
N ARG A 127 5.85 10.45 11.02
CA ARG A 127 6.16 11.67 11.78
C ARG A 127 7.63 12.09 11.62
N PHE A 128 8.52 11.14 11.34
CA PHE A 128 9.92 11.45 10.99
C PHE A 128 10.04 12.27 9.71
N TRP A 129 9.12 12.14 8.75
CA TRP A 129 9.10 13.00 7.58
C TRP A 129 8.76 14.44 7.94
N GLY A 130 7.81 14.66 8.85
CA GLY A 130 7.53 16.00 9.37
C GLY A 130 8.76 16.63 10.01
N ARG A 131 9.44 15.88 10.87
CA ARG A 131 10.65 16.32 11.55
C ARG A 131 11.81 16.60 10.58
N PHE A 132 12.04 15.71 9.62
CA PHE A 132 13.16 15.81 8.68
C PHE A 132 12.91 16.85 7.58
N ALA A 133 11.67 16.98 7.10
CA ALA A 133 11.29 17.92 6.07
C ALA A 133 10.88 19.29 6.61
N HIS A 134 10.86 19.50 7.95
CA HIS A 134 10.41 20.75 8.58
C HIS A 134 8.97 21.14 8.17
N LEU A 135 8.07 20.15 8.14
CA LEU A 135 6.67 20.30 7.77
C LEU A 135 5.75 19.96 8.95
N PRO A 136 4.60 20.65 9.08
CA PRO A 136 3.64 20.33 10.11
C PRO A 136 2.96 18.97 9.83
N VAL A 137 2.72 18.21 10.90
CA VAL A 137 2.05 16.90 10.86
C VAL A 137 0.79 16.94 11.70
N LEU A 138 -0.37 16.76 11.06
CA LEU A 138 -1.66 16.63 11.73
C LEU A 138 -2.05 15.17 11.92
N GLU A 139 -2.61 14.84 13.09
CA GLU A 139 -2.95 13.46 13.48
C GLU A 139 -4.38 13.34 14.05
N PRO A 140 -5.38 13.08 13.20
CA PRO A 140 -6.76 12.89 13.64
C PRO A 140 -6.89 11.57 14.41
N ALA A 141 -7.72 11.52 15.45
CA ALA A 141 -7.98 10.31 16.23
C ALA A 141 -9.18 9.49 15.71
N ASP A 142 -10.08 10.12 14.95
CA ASP A 142 -11.29 9.50 14.40
C ASP A 142 -11.69 10.12 13.05
N ALA A 143 -12.80 9.66 12.47
CA ALA A 143 -13.31 10.16 11.20
C ALA A 143 -13.78 11.62 11.24
N GLN A 144 -14.32 12.09 12.37
CA GLN A 144 -14.77 13.48 12.51
C GLN A 144 -13.58 14.45 12.57
N GLU A 145 -12.54 14.06 13.30
CA GLU A 145 -11.27 14.79 13.32
C GLU A 145 -10.55 14.70 11.99
N ALA A 146 -10.58 13.56 11.29
CA ALA A 146 -9.96 13.44 9.97
C ALA A 146 -10.58 14.43 8.98
N TYR A 147 -11.91 14.56 9.00
CA TYR A 147 -12.62 15.58 8.24
C TYR A 147 -12.21 17.01 8.66
N GLY A 148 -12.23 17.32 9.96
CA GLY A 148 -11.94 18.67 10.46
C GLY A 148 -10.49 19.10 10.23
N MET A 149 -9.53 18.22 10.52
CA MET A 149 -8.10 18.47 10.37
C MET A 149 -7.69 18.55 8.91
N THR A 150 -8.34 17.85 7.99
CA THR A 150 -8.10 18.02 6.56
C THR A 150 -8.40 19.45 6.11
N LYS A 151 -9.52 20.04 6.56
CA LYS A 151 -9.86 21.44 6.26
C LYS A 151 -8.86 22.39 6.90
N ALA A 152 -8.52 22.16 8.16
CA ALA A 152 -7.51 22.95 8.87
C ALA A 152 -6.12 22.86 8.21
N ALA A 153 -5.76 21.71 7.62
CA ALA A 153 -4.49 21.51 6.93
C ALA A 153 -4.37 22.41 5.70
N PHE A 154 -5.43 22.59 4.90
CA PHE A 154 -5.41 23.54 3.79
C PHE A 154 -5.18 24.98 4.26
N GLU A 155 -5.90 25.41 5.29
CA GLU A 155 -5.75 26.76 5.83
C GLU A 155 -4.36 26.98 6.45
N LEU A 156 -3.83 26.00 7.17
CA LEU A 156 -2.48 26.03 7.73
C LEU A 156 -1.43 26.09 6.61
N SER A 157 -1.62 25.31 5.55
CA SER A 157 -0.74 25.29 4.38
C SER A 157 -0.65 26.67 3.72
N GLU A 158 -1.79 27.35 3.54
CA GLU A 158 -1.87 28.67 2.93
C GLU A 158 -1.27 29.76 3.82
N ARG A 159 -1.53 29.72 5.13
CA ARG A 159 -0.95 30.70 6.08
C ARG A 159 0.58 30.65 6.12
N HIS A 160 1.15 29.45 6.02
CA HIS A 160 2.60 29.22 6.17
C HIS A 160 3.33 28.95 4.86
N HIS A 161 2.63 28.96 3.72
CA HIS A 161 3.18 28.65 2.41
C HIS A 161 4.02 27.35 2.40
N CYS A 162 3.52 26.29 3.04
CA CYS A 162 4.16 24.96 3.03
C CYS A 162 3.13 23.83 2.96
N ALA A 163 3.57 22.65 2.51
CA ALA A 163 2.71 21.48 2.57
C ALA A 163 2.42 21.05 4.01
N VAL A 164 1.25 20.46 4.26
CA VAL A 164 0.89 19.88 5.55
C VAL A 164 0.75 18.37 5.38
N ILE A 165 1.41 17.60 6.24
CA ILE A 165 1.24 16.15 6.28
C ILE A 165 0.02 15.85 7.16
N LEU A 166 -0.96 15.15 6.60
CA LEU A 166 -2.06 14.55 7.35
C LEU A 166 -1.72 13.08 7.56
N ARG A 167 -1.22 12.72 8.75
CA ARG A 167 -0.89 11.33 9.06
C ARG A 167 -2.15 10.59 9.49
N LEU A 168 -2.43 9.49 8.81
CA LEU A 168 -3.50 8.56 9.12
C LEU A 168 -2.88 7.23 9.54
N THR A 169 -3.67 6.35 10.17
CA THR A 169 -3.29 4.96 10.40
C THR A 169 -4.38 4.02 9.89
N THR A 170 -4.06 2.74 9.70
CA THR A 170 -5.02 1.70 9.22
C THR A 170 -6.36 1.76 9.96
N ARG A 171 -6.35 2.00 11.28
CA ARG A 171 -7.55 2.11 12.11
C ARG A 171 -8.46 3.26 11.65
N ILE A 172 -7.92 4.45 11.43
CA ILE A 172 -8.70 5.61 10.98
C ILE A 172 -9.23 5.38 9.57
N CYS A 173 -8.37 4.88 8.68
CA CYS A 173 -8.71 4.72 7.27
C CYS A 173 -9.94 3.82 7.07
N HIS A 174 -10.06 2.74 7.84
CA HIS A 174 -11.07 1.70 7.63
C HIS A 174 -12.21 1.66 8.66
N VAL A 175 -12.12 2.37 9.79
CA VAL A 175 -13.24 2.45 10.76
C VAL A 175 -14.22 3.53 10.35
N LYS A 176 -15.52 3.21 10.38
CA LYS A 176 -16.60 4.17 10.14
C LYS A 176 -17.11 4.80 11.42
N GLY A 177 -17.38 6.10 11.36
CA GLY A 177 -17.94 6.90 12.44
C GLY A 177 -18.97 7.90 11.93
N ARG A 178 -19.71 8.52 12.85
CA ARG A 178 -20.62 9.61 12.50
C ARG A 178 -19.81 10.89 12.23
N VAL A 179 -19.97 11.46 11.05
CA VAL A 179 -19.34 12.72 10.65
C VAL A 179 -20.41 13.76 10.33
N GLU A 180 -20.31 14.93 10.97
CA GLU A 180 -21.07 16.13 10.66
C GLU A 180 -20.32 16.92 9.57
N VAL A 181 -20.91 16.97 8.38
CA VAL A 181 -20.31 17.58 7.18
C VAL A 181 -20.81 18.99 6.95
N GLY A 182 -20.00 19.80 6.27
CA GLY A 182 -20.23 21.23 6.09
C GLY A 182 -20.64 21.61 4.67
N GLU A 183 -20.60 22.91 4.42
CA GLU A 183 -20.70 23.46 3.08
C GLU A 183 -19.32 23.47 2.42
N ARG A 184 -19.34 23.28 1.10
CA ARG A 184 -18.15 23.50 0.28
C ARG A 184 -17.85 24.99 0.20
N VAL A 185 -16.60 25.33 0.47
CA VAL A 185 -16.05 26.67 0.31
C VAL A 185 -15.25 26.70 -0.98
N ALA A 186 -15.64 27.55 -1.93
CA ALA A 186 -14.87 27.73 -3.16
C ALA A 186 -13.52 28.38 -2.85
N ALA A 187 -12.44 27.83 -3.41
CA ALA A 187 -11.11 28.42 -3.40
C ALA A 187 -10.67 28.59 -4.86
N GLU A 188 -10.63 29.84 -5.32
CA GLU A 188 -10.23 30.15 -6.69
C GLU A 188 -8.71 30.35 -6.77
N PRO A 189 -8.01 29.71 -7.74
CA PRO A 189 -6.57 29.83 -7.85
C PRO A 189 -6.13 31.28 -8.14
N ALA A 190 -5.08 31.74 -7.44
CA ALA A 190 -4.51 33.07 -7.64
C ALA A 190 -3.78 33.23 -9.00
N GLY A 191 -3.46 32.13 -9.67
CA GLY A 191 -2.68 32.10 -10.90
C GLY A 191 -1.18 31.95 -10.66
N PHE A 192 -0.44 31.55 -11.70
CA PHE A 192 1.01 31.35 -11.60
C PHE A 192 1.79 32.67 -11.68
N VAL A 193 2.55 32.97 -10.63
CA VAL A 193 3.50 34.10 -10.63
C VAL A 193 4.91 33.60 -10.93
N LYS A 194 5.50 34.10 -12.02
CA LYS A 194 6.88 33.77 -12.41
C LYS A 194 7.88 34.33 -11.40
N ASP A 195 8.45 33.44 -10.58
CA ASP A 195 9.58 33.75 -9.71
C ASP A 195 10.64 32.63 -9.78
N ALA A 196 11.63 32.80 -10.64
CA ALA A 196 12.70 31.82 -10.80
C ALA A 196 13.54 31.65 -9.52
N ARG A 197 13.66 32.68 -8.66
CA ARG A 197 14.41 32.58 -7.40
C ARG A 197 13.69 31.70 -6.38
N ARG A 198 12.37 31.61 -6.45
CA ARG A 198 11.54 30.72 -5.62
C ARG A 198 11.35 29.33 -6.21
N TRP A 199 11.15 29.22 -7.53
CA TRP A 199 10.71 27.96 -8.14
C TRP A 199 11.83 27.11 -8.76
N VAL A 200 13.02 27.68 -9.00
CA VAL A 200 14.15 26.94 -9.58
C VAL A 200 15.20 26.67 -8.51
N MET A 201 15.22 25.46 -7.94
CA MET A 201 16.07 25.07 -6.80
C MET A 201 17.52 24.72 -7.19
N VAL A 202 18.16 25.60 -7.94
CA VAL A 202 19.63 25.60 -8.06
C VAL A 202 20.25 26.10 -6.75
N PRO A 203 21.50 25.71 -6.41
CA PRO A 203 22.11 26.06 -5.12
C PRO A 203 22.10 27.57 -4.77
N GLY A 204 22.21 28.45 -5.76
CA GLY A 204 22.15 29.91 -5.54
C GLY A 204 20.78 30.42 -5.10
N ASN A 205 19.71 29.73 -5.48
CA ASN A 205 18.32 30.05 -5.12
C ASN A 205 17.87 29.32 -3.85
N ALA A 206 18.36 28.11 -3.61
CA ALA A 206 18.00 27.31 -2.45
C ALA A 206 18.59 27.86 -1.14
N LYS A 207 19.88 28.25 -1.13
CA LYS A 207 20.57 28.71 0.09
C LYS A 207 19.86 29.87 0.81
N PRO A 208 19.41 30.94 0.12
CA PRO A 208 18.69 32.05 0.78
C PRO A 208 17.31 31.66 1.32
N ARG A 209 16.75 30.52 0.91
CA ARG A 209 15.43 30.05 1.34
C ARG A 209 15.48 29.20 2.61
N LEU A 210 16.63 28.63 2.97
CA LEU A 210 16.78 27.84 4.19
C LEU A 210 16.46 28.66 5.46
N PRO A 211 16.93 29.91 5.63
CA PRO A 211 16.51 30.75 6.76
C PRO A 211 14.98 30.94 6.83
N LEU A 212 14.32 31.15 5.69
CA LEU A 212 12.86 31.30 5.61
C LEU A 212 12.13 30.01 6.04
N MET A 213 12.69 28.85 5.72
CA MET A 213 12.16 27.56 6.16
C MET A 213 12.21 27.42 7.69
N PHE A 214 13.31 27.84 8.32
CA PHE A 214 13.44 27.82 9.78
C PHE A 214 12.59 28.88 10.48
N GLU A 215 12.44 30.07 9.87
CA GLU A 215 11.49 31.09 10.34
C GLU A 215 10.05 30.55 10.33
N ARG A 216 9.67 29.86 9.25
CA ARG A 216 8.36 29.16 9.14
C ARG A 216 8.22 28.08 10.21
N GLU A 217 9.24 27.25 10.44
CA GLU A 217 9.22 26.22 11.49
C GLU A 217 8.97 26.83 12.88
N ALA A 218 9.63 27.95 13.19
CA ALA A 218 9.42 28.66 14.44
C ALA A 218 8.00 29.24 14.55
N ALA A 219 7.45 29.77 13.45
CA ALA A 219 6.06 30.27 13.42
C ALA A 219 5.04 29.13 13.62
N LEU A 220 5.25 27.98 12.97
CA LEU A 220 4.44 26.78 13.16
C LEU A 220 4.51 26.28 14.62
N ALA A 221 5.68 26.32 15.25
CA ALA A 221 5.83 25.93 16.65
C ALA A 221 5.04 26.85 17.58
N ALA A 222 5.05 28.17 17.35
CA ALA A 222 4.23 29.10 18.10
C ALA A 222 2.73 28.87 17.89
N GLU A 223 2.31 28.54 16.66
CA GLU A 223 0.91 28.20 16.38
C GLU A 223 0.49 26.88 17.03
N ALA A 224 1.37 25.87 17.06
CA ALA A 224 1.09 24.60 17.73
C ALA A 224 0.77 24.79 19.23
N GLU A 225 1.46 25.70 19.93
CA GLU A 225 1.22 26.00 21.35
C GLU A 225 -0.17 26.58 21.64
N THR A 226 -0.86 27.11 20.64
CA THR A 226 -2.20 27.71 20.82
C THR A 226 -3.27 27.06 19.94
N SER A 227 -2.90 26.01 19.21
CA SER A 227 -3.78 25.35 18.26
C SER A 227 -4.95 24.69 18.96
N PRO A 228 -6.19 24.91 18.50
CA PRO A 228 -7.38 24.23 19.02
C PRO A 228 -7.41 22.73 18.68
N LEU A 229 -6.49 22.27 17.81
CA LEU A 229 -6.37 20.86 17.45
C LEU A 229 -5.71 20.03 18.57
N ASN A 230 -4.96 20.69 19.45
CA ASN A 230 -4.40 20.08 20.65
C ASN A 230 -5.46 20.16 21.76
N VAL A 231 -5.92 19.00 22.24
CA VAL A 231 -7.05 18.91 23.16
C VAL A 231 -6.60 18.26 24.46
N LEU A 232 -6.66 19.02 25.55
CA LEU A 232 -6.49 18.47 26.89
C LEU A 232 -7.83 17.95 27.40
N SER A 233 -7.96 16.63 27.48
CA SER A 233 -9.02 15.99 28.27
C SER A 233 -8.56 15.92 29.72
N ASP A 234 -9.12 16.74 30.60
CA ASP A 234 -8.76 16.72 32.01
C ASP A 234 -9.25 15.46 32.73
N GLY A 235 -8.71 15.18 33.90
CA GLY A 235 -9.08 14.01 34.71
C GLY A 235 -8.64 14.16 36.17
N PRO A 236 -9.41 13.62 37.13
CA PRO A 236 -9.10 13.76 38.56
C PRO A 236 -7.90 12.92 39.02
N ASP A 237 -7.51 11.87 38.29
CA ASP A 237 -6.37 11.01 38.66
C ASP A 237 -5.06 11.59 38.14
N THR A 238 -4.34 12.33 38.98
CA THR A 238 -3.04 12.92 38.65
C THR A 238 -1.85 11.99 38.93
N ALA A 239 -2.09 10.72 39.29
CA ALA A 239 -1.00 9.74 39.39
C ALA A 239 -0.36 9.49 38.01
N LEU A 240 -1.14 9.63 36.95
CA LEU A 240 -0.74 9.45 35.56
C LEU A 240 -1.18 10.66 34.73
N GLY A 241 -0.42 11.01 33.72
CA GLY A 241 -0.87 11.84 32.60
C GLY A 241 -0.38 11.25 31.30
N PHE A 242 -1.15 11.45 30.24
CA PHE A 242 -0.82 10.87 28.93
C PHE A 242 -0.66 11.92 27.85
N ILE A 243 0.31 11.69 26.96
CA ILE A 243 0.40 12.35 25.66
C ILE A 243 0.09 11.30 24.60
N ALA A 244 -0.83 11.59 23.70
CA ALA A 244 -1.17 10.67 22.60
C ALA A 244 -1.55 11.46 21.34
N SER A 245 -1.40 10.83 20.18
CA SER A 245 -1.91 11.33 18.89
C SER A 245 -2.62 10.20 18.16
N GLY A 246 -3.46 10.54 17.18
CA GLY A 246 -4.15 9.52 16.40
C GLY A 246 -5.02 8.58 17.26
N PRO A 247 -5.22 7.32 16.84
CA PRO A 247 -6.12 6.38 17.52
C PRO A 247 -5.63 5.95 18.90
N ALA A 248 -4.34 6.06 19.16
CA ALA A 248 -3.77 5.82 20.49
C ALA A 248 -4.46 6.67 21.56
N PHE A 249 -4.93 7.88 21.24
CA PHE A 249 -5.75 8.69 22.16
C PHE A 249 -7.02 7.97 22.59
N MET A 250 -7.74 7.35 21.66
CA MET A 250 -8.98 6.62 21.95
C MET A 250 -8.70 5.41 22.86
N HIS A 251 -7.60 4.69 22.60
CA HIS A 251 -7.17 3.58 23.46
C HIS A 251 -6.81 4.03 24.87
N VAL A 252 -6.16 5.19 25.03
CA VAL A 252 -5.87 5.76 26.36
C VAL A 252 -7.16 6.14 27.08
N ARG A 253 -8.14 6.76 26.39
CA ARG A 253 -9.43 7.12 26.98
C ARG A 253 -10.26 5.91 27.43
N GLU A 254 -10.20 4.81 26.68
CA GLU A 254 -10.83 3.56 27.10
C GLU A 254 -10.08 2.87 28.26
N ALA A 255 -8.76 2.93 28.26
CA ALA A 255 -7.93 2.26 29.26
C ALA A 255 -7.93 2.99 30.61
N PHE A 256 -7.89 4.33 30.59
CA PHE A 256 -7.73 5.20 31.76
C PHE A 256 -8.65 6.42 31.66
N PRO A 257 -9.98 6.28 31.82
CA PRO A 257 -10.94 7.38 31.60
C PRO A 257 -10.74 8.58 32.55
N ASP A 258 -10.23 8.34 33.76
CA ASP A 258 -10.09 9.37 34.81
C ASP A 258 -8.73 10.09 34.81
N ALA A 259 -7.77 9.68 33.97
CA ALA A 259 -6.48 10.35 33.87
C ALA A 259 -6.55 11.59 32.96
N PRO A 260 -5.75 12.64 33.19
CA PRO A 260 -5.58 13.71 32.22
C PRO A 260 -4.82 13.22 30.97
N VAL A 261 -5.26 13.62 29.78
CA VAL A 261 -4.68 13.24 28.49
C VAL A 261 -4.61 14.46 27.58
N LEU A 262 -3.41 14.82 27.13
CA LEU A 262 -3.24 15.80 26.06
C LEU A 262 -3.19 15.06 24.73
N LYS A 263 -4.28 15.18 23.95
CA LYS A 263 -4.32 14.73 22.56
C LYS A 263 -3.62 15.75 21.69
N LEU A 264 -2.55 15.34 21.02
CA LEU A 264 -1.88 16.16 20.03
C LEU A 264 -2.65 16.10 18.72
N GLY A 265 -3.10 17.25 18.25
CA GLY A 265 -3.53 17.43 16.86
C GLY A 265 -2.35 17.76 15.96
N LEU A 266 -1.27 18.34 16.50
CA LEU A 266 0.02 18.49 15.83
C LEU A 266 1.09 17.68 16.57
N SER A 267 1.69 16.71 15.90
CA SER A 267 2.87 15.99 16.43
C SER A 267 4.20 16.56 15.94
N CYS A 268 4.16 17.38 14.90
CA CYS A 268 5.28 18.20 14.48
C CYS A 268 4.74 19.55 13.98
N PRO A 269 5.23 20.69 14.47
CA PRO A 269 5.98 20.87 15.71
C PRO A 269 5.17 20.51 16.97
N LEU A 270 5.86 20.25 18.09
CA LEU A 270 5.21 19.92 19.37
C LEU A 270 4.83 21.15 20.20
N PRO A 271 3.68 21.14 20.90
CA PRO A 271 3.31 22.17 21.88
C PRO A 271 4.02 21.92 23.23
N LEU A 272 5.33 22.18 23.29
CA LEU A 272 6.18 21.90 24.44
C LEU A 272 5.71 22.60 25.73
N GLN A 273 5.13 23.79 25.67
CA GLN A 273 4.64 24.50 26.86
C GLN A 273 3.38 23.83 27.41
N GLN A 274 2.44 23.45 26.54
CA GLN A 274 1.27 22.68 26.98
C GLN A 274 1.66 21.33 27.58
N ILE A 275 2.61 20.63 26.95
CA ILE A 275 3.09 19.33 27.44
C ILE A 275 3.79 19.48 28.79
N ARG A 276 4.64 20.51 28.96
CA ARG A 276 5.28 20.80 30.26
C ARG A 276 4.24 21.12 31.34
N ALA A 277 3.20 21.90 31.01
CA ALA A 277 2.13 22.20 31.95
C ALA A 277 1.37 20.95 32.41
N LEU A 278 1.18 19.95 31.55
CA LEU A 278 0.64 18.65 31.96
C LEU A 278 1.65 17.86 32.79
N ALA A 279 2.92 17.81 32.37
CA ALA A 279 3.99 17.11 33.08
C ALA A 279 4.13 17.57 34.53
N ASP A 280 4.04 18.89 34.79
CA ASP A 280 4.14 19.48 36.12
C ASP A 280 2.96 19.13 37.05
N ARG A 281 1.82 18.68 36.48
CA ARG A 281 0.60 18.35 37.23
C ARG A 281 0.50 16.88 37.61
N VAL A 282 1.27 16.01 36.98
CA VAL A 282 1.12 14.55 37.12
C VAL A 282 2.37 13.91 37.71
N ARG A 283 2.21 12.80 38.42
CA ARG A 283 3.35 12.07 39.00
C ARG A 283 4.16 11.34 37.93
N HIS A 284 3.49 10.74 36.95
CA HIS A 284 4.12 10.05 35.84
C HIS A 284 3.49 10.50 34.52
N LEU A 285 4.29 11.06 33.61
CA LEU A 285 3.87 11.35 32.24
C LEU A 285 4.19 10.15 31.35
N VAL A 286 3.23 9.66 30.58
CA VAL A 286 3.39 8.53 29.65
C VAL A 286 3.08 9.00 28.23
N VAL A 287 4.04 8.86 27.33
CA VAL A 287 3.89 9.12 25.90
C VAL A 287 3.41 7.84 25.22
N VAL A 288 2.20 7.89 24.68
CA VAL A 288 1.56 6.78 23.97
C VAL A 288 1.60 7.10 22.49
N GLU A 289 2.69 6.69 21.86
CA GLU A 289 2.92 6.85 20.44
C GLU A 289 3.22 5.51 19.77
N GLU A 290 2.62 5.25 18.61
CA GLU A 290 2.76 3.99 17.87
C GLU A 290 4.11 3.92 17.16
N THR A 291 4.65 2.72 16.97
CA THR A 291 5.97 2.47 16.35
C THR A 291 7.16 3.10 17.09
N GLU A 292 7.64 4.26 16.68
CA GLU A 292 8.92 4.83 17.12
C GLU A 292 8.78 5.88 18.25
N PRO A 293 9.83 6.08 19.10
CA PRO A 293 9.81 7.03 20.21
C PRO A 293 10.13 8.47 19.77
N LEU A 294 9.50 8.99 18.72
CA LEU A 294 9.83 10.33 18.21
C LEU A 294 9.47 11.41 19.23
N LEU A 295 8.23 11.39 19.72
CA LEU A 295 7.75 12.37 20.69
C LEU A 295 8.46 12.23 22.03
N GLU A 296 8.58 11.00 22.52
CA GLU A 296 9.32 10.67 23.73
C GLU A 296 10.76 11.22 23.69
N THR A 297 11.44 11.06 22.55
CA THR A 297 12.81 11.56 22.37
C THR A 297 12.86 13.08 22.40
N GLU A 298 11.96 13.77 21.70
CA GLU A 298 11.90 15.24 21.68
C GLU A 298 11.55 15.81 23.07
N LEU A 299 10.65 15.16 23.83
CA LEU A 299 10.30 15.58 25.19
C LEU A 299 11.47 15.39 26.17
N LYS A 300 12.16 14.26 26.10
CA LYS A 300 13.36 14.02 26.92
C LYS A 300 14.47 15.00 26.59
N ALA A 301 14.68 15.30 25.30
CA ALA A 301 15.64 16.31 24.85
C ALA A 301 15.27 17.72 25.35
N ALA A 302 13.98 18.04 25.45
CA ALA A 302 13.48 19.28 26.05
C ALA A 302 13.53 19.30 27.60
N GLY A 303 14.06 18.25 28.24
CA GLY A 303 14.20 18.14 29.69
C GLY A 303 12.90 17.77 30.41
N ILE A 304 11.91 17.20 29.71
CA ILE A 304 10.65 16.74 30.30
C ILE A 304 10.78 15.25 30.63
N ALA A 305 10.60 14.90 31.91
CA ALA A 305 10.64 13.51 32.35
C ALA A 305 9.37 12.78 31.91
N CYS A 306 9.51 11.68 31.17
CA CYS A 306 8.40 10.87 30.71
C CYS A 306 8.79 9.40 30.51
N HIS A 307 7.77 8.55 30.57
CA HIS A 307 7.79 7.16 30.12
C HIS A 307 7.20 7.05 28.72
N GLY A 308 7.51 5.96 28.02
CA GLY A 308 7.05 5.66 26.67
C GLY A 308 7.48 4.23 26.35
N LYS A 309 8.46 4.07 25.45
CA LYS A 309 8.97 2.76 25.00
C LYS A 309 9.78 1.99 26.05
N ASP A 310 10.09 2.59 27.19
CA ASP A 310 10.62 1.86 28.36
C ASP A 310 9.58 0.94 29.00
N ILE A 311 8.28 1.23 28.82
CA ILE A 311 7.17 0.40 29.33
C ILE A 311 6.21 -0.10 28.22
N LEU A 312 6.21 0.55 27.05
CA LEU A 312 5.35 0.22 25.90
C LEU A 312 6.15 -0.42 24.75
N PRO A 313 5.53 -1.30 23.94
CA PRO A 313 6.22 -1.90 22.80
C PRO A 313 6.49 -0.88 21.67
N ARG A 314 7.48 -1.21 20.83
CA ARG A 314 7.80 -0.49 19.58
C ARG A 314 7.09 -1.08 18.35
N ILE A 315 6.24 -2.09 18.54
CA ILE A 315 5.58 -2.82 17.46
C ILE A 315 4.08 -2.86 17.69
N GLY A 316 3.32 -2.75 16.61
CA GLY A 316 1.87 -2.89 16.62
C GLY A 316 1.14 -1.77 17.35
N GLU A 317 -0.17 -1.95 17.44
CA GLU A 317 -1.07 -0.97 18.04
C GLU A 317 -0.97 -0.96 19.57
N LEU A 318 -1.17 0.21 20.17
CA LEU A 318 -1.17 0.40 21.63
C LEU A 318 -2.59 0.32 22.19
N ALA A 319 -3.25 -0.81 21.96
CA ALA A 319 -4.61 -1.09 22.42
C ALA A 319 -4.71 -1.23 23.96
N PRO A 320 -5.92 -1.18 24.57
CA PRO A 320 -6.08 -1.18 26.02
C PRO A 320 -5.48 -2.40 26.74
N ASP A 321 -5.47 -3.56 26.09
CA ASP A 321 -4.85 -4.81 26.56
C ASP A 321 -3.31 -4.75 26.57
N VAL A 322 -2.71 -3.87 25.79
CA VAL A 322 -1.28 -3.53 25.84
C VAL A 322 -1.00 -2.45 26.90
N LEU A 323 -1.83 -1.40 26.94
CA LEU A 323 -1.66 -0.23 27.81
C LEU A 323 -1.83 -0.56 29.29
N ARG A 324 -2.93 -1.24 29.66
CA ARG A 324 -3.27 -1.52 31.07
C ARG A 324 -2.16 -2.29 31.79
N PRO A 325 -1.61 -3.39 31.23
CA PRO A 325 -0.52 -4.11 31.88
C PRO A 325 0.80 -3.35 31.96
N ALA A 326 1.12 -2.51 30.98
CA ALA A 326 2.32 -1.67 31.00
C ALA A 326 2.26 -0.64 32.14
N VAL A 327 1.16 0.11 32.24
CA VAL A 327 0.98 1.13 33.28
C VAL A 327 0.84 0.52 34.67
N ALA A 328 0.15 -0.60 34.80
CA ALA A 328 0.01 -1.28 36.08
C ALA A 328 1.38 -1.74 36.63
N ARG A 329 2.29 -2.21 35.76
CA ARG A 329 3.69 -2.49 36.13
C ARG A 329 4.45 -1.22 36.55
N LEU A 330 4.29 -0.11 35.82
CA LEU A 330 4.89 1.17 36.17
C LEU A 330 4.48 1.63 37.58
N LEU A 331 3.21 1.46 37.94
CA LEU A 331 2.67 1.82 39.25
C LEU A 331 3.00 0.82 40.38
N GLY A 332 3.73 -0.26 40.09
CA GLY A 332 4.04 -1.33 41.06
C GLY A 332 2.87 -2.27 41.35
N ASN A 333 1.77 -2.17 40.59
CA ASN A 333 0.56 -2.98 40.71
C ASN A 333 0.54 -4.06 39.64
N ALA A 334 1.53 -4.96 39.63
CA ALA A 334 1.64 -6.00 38.61
C ALA A 334 0.29 -6.74 38.44
N PRO A 335 -0.41 -6.57 37.30
CA PRO A 335 -1.69 -7.23 37.12
C PRO A 335 -1.44 -8.73 37.00
N PRO A 336 -2.40 -9.56 37.43
CA PRO A 336 -2.31 -10.99 37.16
C PRO A 336 -2.15 -11.17 35.64
N VAL A 337 -1.16 -11.97 35.24
CA VAL A 337 -0.94 -12.30 33.83
C VAL A 337 -2.29 -12.78 33.27
N PRO A 338 -2.86 -12.12 32.24
CA PRO A 338 -4.10 -12.57 31.65
C PRO A 338 -3.94 -14.04 31.29
N ALA A 339 -4.82 -14.90 31.80
CA ALA A 339 -4.89 -16.28 31.35
C ALA A 339 -5.26 -16.22 29.87
N HIS A 340 -4.26 -16.30 28.99
CA HIS A 340 -4.52 -16.41 27.57
C HIS A 340 -5.29 -17.72 27.41
N ALA A 341 -6.46 -17.64 26.77
CA ALA A 341 -7.06 -18.85 26.26
C ALA A 341 -5.97 -19.54 25.42
N PRO A 342 -5.71 -20.85 25.61
CA PRO A 342 -4.72 -21.54 24.80
C PRO A 342 -5.02 -21.24 23.33
N GLU A 343 -3.98 -20.86 22.58
CA GLU A 343 -4.12 -20.58 21.15
C GLU A 343 -4.90 -21.73 20.52
N GLN A 344 -6.07 -21.42 19.97
CA GLN A 344 -6.79 -22.44 19.24
C GLN A 344 -5.93 -22.80 18.02
N PRO A 345 -5.70 -24.09 17.73
CA PRO A 345 -5.04 -24.49 16.49
C PRO A 345 -5.99 -24.16 15.34
N VAL A 346 -5.94 -22.91 14.87
CA VAL A 346 -6.67 -22.46 13.69
C VAL A 346 -5.94 -23.00 12.48
N PHE A 347 -6.66 -23.57 11.52
CA PHE A 347 -6.07 -23.99 10.26
C PHE A 347 -5.39 -22.78 9.60
N PRO A 348 -4.10 -22.86 9.25
CA PRO A 348 -3.39 -21.73 8.65
C PRO A 348 -4.07 -21.34 7.34
N ARG A 349 -4.37 -20.06 7.18
CA ARG A 349 -4.94 -19.49 5.95
C ARG A 349 -3.88 -18.63 5.27
N PRO A 350 -2.86 -19.24 4.63
CA PRO A 350 -1.86 -18.46 3.92
C PRO A 350 -2.52 -17.69 2.77
N PRO A 351 -2.01 -16.51 2.41
CA PRO A 351 -2.42 -15.82 1.19
C PRO A 351 -2.26 -16.73 -0.03
N THR A 352 -3.30 -16.84 -0.85
CA THR A 352 -3.30 -17.66 -2.08
C THR A 352 -3.82 -16.87 -3.27
N MET A 353 -3.45 -17.29 -4.48
CA MET A 353 -3.94 -16.66 -5.72
C MET A 353 -5.44 -16.95 -5.93
N CYS A 354 -6.13 -16.04 -6.61
CA CYS A 354 -7.55 -16.22 -6.94
C CYS A 354 -7.78 -17.46 -7.83
N VAL A 355 -9.01 -18.00 -7.79
CA VAL A 355 -9.46 -19.02 -8.74
C VAL A 355 -9.23 -18.52 -10.17
N ALA A 356 -8.59 -19.35 -10.99
CA ALA A 356 -8.25 -19.03 -12.38
C ALA A 356 -7.33 -17.82 -12.60
N CYS A 357 -6.63 -17.34 -11.57
CA CYS A 357 -5.66 -16.25 -11.71
C CYS A 357 -4.65 -16.53 -12.86
N PRO A 358 -4.37 -15.58 -13.76
CA PRO A 358 -3.40 -15.79 -14.85
C PRO A 358 -1.99 -16.12 -14.36
N HIS A 359 -1.65 -15.69 -13.14
CA HIS A 359 -0.36 -16.00 -12.52
C HIS A 359 -0.21 -17.48 -12.10
N LEU A 360 -1.30 -18.27 -12.01
CA LEU A 360 -1.21 -19.71 -11.69
C LEU A 360 -0.35 -20.46 -12.72
N GLY A 361 -0.54 -20.18 -14.02
CA GLY A 361 0.24 -20.82 -15.08
C GLY A 361 1.71 -20.39 -15.07
N VAL A 362 1.97 -19.14 -14.72
CA VAL A 362 3.32 -18.61 -14.51
C VAL A 362 4.06 -19.39 -13.45
N TYR A 363 3.50 -19.50 -12.24
CA TYR A 363 4.21 -20.16 -11.15
C TYR A 363 4.23 -21.68 -11.28
N TYR A 364 3.23 -22.28 -11.93
CA TYR A 364 3.28 -23.69 -12.31
C TYR A 364 4.47 -23.97 -13.26
N THR A 365 4.72 -23.11 -14.25
CA THR A 365 5.85 -23.31 -15.17
C THR A 365 7.19 -22.94 -14.54
N LEU A 366 7.25 -21.89 -13.71
CA LEU A 366 8.47 -21.52 -12.99
C LEU A 366 8.91 -22.59 -11.98
N SER A 367 7.99 -23.24 -11.26
CA SER A 367 8.34 -24.32 -10.32
C SER A 367 8.93 -25.57 -11.00
N GLN A 368 8.74 -25.71 -12.31
CA GLN A 368 9.34 -26.76 -13.13
C GLN A 368 10.74 -26.42 -13.65
N MET A 369 11.16 -25.15 -13.55
CA MET A 369 12.51 -24.74 -13.89
C MET A 369 13.50 -25.26 -12.84
N ARG A 370 14.76 -25.48 -13.26
CA ARG A 370 15.85 -25.95 -12.39
C ARG A 370 17.04 -25.02 -12.59
N ASN A 371 17.84 -24.84 -11.54
CA ASN A 371 19.00 -23.95 -11.54
C ASN A 371 18.63 -22.54 -12.00
N VAL A 372 17.58 -21.97 -11.41
CA VAL A 372 17.15 -20.59 -11.64
C VAL A 372 17.12 -19.86 -10.31
N ILE A 373 17.47 -18.59 -10.35
CA ILE A 373 17.26 -17.61 -9.27
C ILE A 373 16.14 -16.70 -9.74
N ILE A 374 15.08 -16.59 -8.96
CA ILE A 374 13.88 -15.84 -9.28
C ILE A 374 13.82 -14.61 -8.38
N SER A 375 14.13 -13.44 -8.95
CA SER A 375 13.97 -12.16 -8.28
C SER A 375 12.56 -11.64 -8.50
N GLY A 376 11.77 -11.59 -7.44
CA GLY A 376 10.40 -11.13 -7.45
C GLY A 376 10.23 -9.69 -7.06
N ASP A 377 9.01 -9.23 -7.34
CA ASP A 377 8.55 -7.89 -7.00
C ASP A 377 7.32 -7.96 -6.07
N ILE A 378 6.84 -6.82 -5.58
CA ILE A 378 5.67 -6.74 -4.71
C ILE A 378 4.38 -6.70 -5.55
N GLY A 379 3.51 -7.70 -5.38
CA GLY A 379 2.26 -7.83 -6.13
C GLY A 379 1.57 -9.17 -5.89
N CYS A 380 0.46 -9.45 -6.61
CA CYS A 380 -0.20 -10.77 -6.54
C CYS A 380 0.76 -11.92 -6.86
N TYR A 381 1.78 -11.64 -7.67
CA TYR A 381 2.79 -12.58 -8.06
C TYR A 381 3.77 -12.90 -6.91
N THR A 382 3.92 -12.06 -5.86
CA THR A 382 4.66 -12.44 -4.64
C THR A 382 4.13 -13.74 -3.99
N LEU A 383 2.84 -14.04 -4.18
CA LEU A 383 2.20 -15.27 -3.69
C LEU A 383 2.78 -16.55 -4.30
N GLY A 384 3.51 -16.45 -5.41
CA GLY A 384 4.26 -17.57 -6.00
C GLY A 384 5.40 -18.12 -5.12
N ALA A 385 5.79 -17.39 -4.07
CA ALA A 385 6.73 -17.87 -3.05
C ALA A 385 6.13 -18.96 -2.17
N GLY A 386 4.80 -19.03 -2.06
CA GLY A 386 4.10 -20.02 -1.26
C GLY A 386 3.95 -21.38 -1.94
N HIS A 387 3.48 -22.36 -1.16
CA HIS A 387 3.05 -23.66 -1.67
C HIS A 387 1.85 -23.50 -2.64
N PRO A 388 1.79 -24.24 -3.78
CA PRO A 388 2.63 -25.38 -4.14
C PRO A 388 3.93 -25.05 -4.91
N TRP A 389 4.17 -23.80 -5.28
CA TRP A 389 5.20 -23.49 -6.27
C TRP A 389 6.58 -23.28 -5.67
N ASN A 390 6.67 -22.58 -4.53
CA ASN A 390 7.94 -22.17 -3.92
C ASN A 390 8.91 -21.55 -4.96
N ALA A 391 8.38 -20.71 -5.85
CA ALA A 391 9.04 -20.30 -7.09
C ALA A 391 9.35 -18.80 -7.10
N LEU A 392 9.92 -18.32 -5.98
CA LEU A 392 10.38 -16.95 -5.75
C LEU A 392 11.47 -16.97 -4.69
N ASP A 393 12.67 -16.47 -5.01
CA ASP A 393 13.82 -16.52 -4.09
C ASP A 393 14.01 -15.22 -3.31
N THR A 394 13.60 -14.09 -3.91
CA THR A 394 13.72 -12.76 -3.28
C THR A 394 12.56 -11.85 -3.64
N CYS A 395 12.26 -10.89 -2.77
CA CYS A 395 11.30 -9.81 -3.00
C CYS A 395 11.56 -8.71 -1.97
N ILE A 396 11.68 -7.44 -2.39
CA ILE A 396 12.05 -6.32 -1.50
C ILE A 396 11.03 -5.19 -1.54
N SER A 397 10.88 -4.53 -2.69
CA SER A 397 9.95 -3.41 -2.87
C SER A 397 9.43 -3.36 -4.30
N MET A 398 8.41 -2.53 -4.54
CA MET A 398 7.89 -2.27 -5.87
C MET A 398 8.99 -1.77 -6.82
N GLY A 399 9.16 -2.46 -7.96
CA GLY A 399 10.15 -2.17 -9.00
C GLY A 399 11.54 -2.76 -8.76
N ALA A 400 11.79 -3.40 -7.61
CA ALA A 400 13.14 -3.87 -7.24
C ALA A 400 13.60 -5.12 -8.01
N SER A 401 12.67 -5.94 -8.50
CA SER A 401 12.98 -7.26 -9.10
C SER A 401 14.06 -7.21 -10.18
N MET A 402 14.01 -6.21 -11.06
CA MET A 402 14.97 -6.07 -12.16
C MET A 402 16.33 -5.57 -11.71
N GLY A 403 16.39 -4.55 -10.85
CA GLY A 403 17.66 -4.05 -10.32
C GLY A 403 18.38 -5.12 -9.49
N MET A 404 17.63 -5.88 -8.69
CA MET A 404 18.15 -7.03 -7.94
C MET A 404 18.65 -8.13 -8.87
N ALA A 405 17.87 -8.50 -9.89
CA ALA A 405 18.27 -9.49 -10.89
C ALA A 405 19.56 -9.09 -11.62
N LEU A 406 19.71 -7.81 -12.00
CA LEU A 406 20.94 -7.29 -12.58
C LEU A 406 22.11 -7.41 -11.61
N GLY A 407 21.93 -7.00 -10.35
CA GLY A 407 22.95 -7.14 -9.32
C GLY A 407 23.38 -8.60 -9.10
N MET A 408 22.42 -9.52 -9.07
CA MET A 408 22.68 -10.97 -8.99
C MET A 408 23.45 -11.47 -10.21
N ASP A 409 23.10 -11.03 -11.41
CA ASP A 409 23.83 -11.35 -12.64
C ASP A 409 25.29 -10.87 -12.60
N LYS A 410 25.52 -9.60 -12.24
CA LYS A 410 26.87 -9.02 -12.17
C LYS A 410 27.69 -9.59 -11.02
N GLY A 411 27.04 -10.03 -9.96
CA GLY A 411 27.68 -10.58 -8.76
C GLY A 411 27.94 -12.08 -8.78
N ARG A 412 27.56 -12.82 -9.84
CA ARG A 412 27.72 -14.29 -9.86
C ARG A 412 29.19 -14.71 -9.76
N GLY A 413 29.44 -15.72 -8.93
CA GLY A 413 30.71 -16.45 -8.85
C GLY A 413 30.61 -17.87 -9.40
N GLU A 414 31.64 -18.68 -9.20
CA GLU A 414 31.67 -20.09 -9.65
C GLU A 414 30.50 -20.93 -9.11
N ALA A 415 30.05 -20.65 -7.88
CA ALA A 415 28.91 -21.33 -7.26
C ALA A 415 27.58 -21.14 -8.01
N ASP A 416 27.48 -20.10 -8.85
CA ASP A 416 26.27 -19.73 -9.58
C ASP A 416 26.42 -19.85 -11.11
N ALA A 417 27.56 -20.37 -11.60
CA ALA A 417 27.86 -20.44 -13.04
C ALA A 417 26.80 -21.20 -13.86
N GLY A 418 26.11 -22.17 -13.24
CA GLY A 418 25.02 -22.93 -13.87
C GLY A 418 23.62 -22.35 -13.65
N LYS A 419 23.49 -21.27 -12.87
CA LYS A 419 22.19 -20.70 -12.51
C LYS A 419 21.79 -19.60 -13.49
N LYS A 420 20.52 -19.58 -13.87
CA LYS A 420 19.88 -18.52 -14.65
C LYS A 420 19.23 -17.50 -13.72
N VAL A 421 19.09 -16.25 -14.13
CA VAL A 421 18.35 -15.24 -13.35
C VAL A 421 17.11 -14.81 -14.11
N VAL A 422 15.97 -14.89 -13.41
CA VAL A 422 14.67 -14.43 -13.88
C VAL A 422 14.19 -13.32 -12.96
N ALA A 423 13.75 -12.20 -13.54
CA ALA A 423 13.03 -11.17 -12.81
C ALA A 423 11.53 -11.32 -13.08
N VAL A 424 10.69 -11.25 -12.06
CA VAL A 424 9.23 -11.35 -12.20
C VAL A 424 8.58 -10.07 -11.69
N ILE A 425 7.82 -9.39 -12.55
CA ILE A 425 7.19 -8.10 -12.24
C ILE A 425 5.81 -8.00 -12.90
N GLY A 426 4.85 -7.37 -12.23
CA GLY A 426 3.54 -7.06 -12.82
C GLY A 426 3.57 -5.80 -13.68
N ASP A 427 2.58 -5.63 -14.55
CA ASP A 427 2.35 -4.44 -15.38
C ASP A 427 2.38 -3.10 -14.62
N SER A 428 1.56 -2.97 -13.57
CA SER A 428 1.45 -1.75 -12.78
C SER A 428 2.76 -1.43 -12.08
N THR A 429 3.39 -2.42 -11.46
CA THR A 429 4.69 -2.29 -10.82
C THR A 429 5.81 -1.96 -11.82
N PHE A 430 5.72 -2.49 -13.05
CA PHE A 430 6.65 -2.15 -14.13
C PHE A 430 6.55 -0.67 -14.50
N LEU A 431 5.34 -0.14 -14.62
CA LEU A 431 5.08 1.28 -14.90
C LEU A 431 5.39 2.19 -13.69
N HIS A 432 5.25 1.67 -12.48
CA HIS A 432 5.52 2.40 -11.24
C HIS A 432 7.00 2.76 -11.09
N MET A 433 7.88 1.75 -11.06
CA MET A 433 9.32 1.92 -10.86
C MET A 433 10.18 0.85 -11.57
N GLY A 434 9.57 -0.02 -12.38
CA GLY A 434 10.30 -1.10 -13.06
C GLY A 434 10.99 -0.67 -14.36
N MET A 435 10.47 0.32 -15.09
CA MET A 435 11.05 0.75 -16.38
C MET A 435 12.53 1.12 -16.26
N GLN A 436 12.92 1.76 -15.15
CA GLN A 436 14.29 2.13 -14.85
C GLN A 436 15.19 0.90 -14.69
N GLY A 437 14.67 -0.14 -14.02
CA GLY A 437 15.38 -1.41 -13.87
C GLY A 437 15.60 -2.14 -15.20
N LEU A 438 14.61 -2.14 -16.10
CA LEU A 438 14.79 -2.74 -17.43
C LEU A 438 15.79 -1.95 -18.28
N LEU A 439 15.70 -0.62 -18.24
CA LEU A 439 16.65 0.25 -18.92
C LEU A 439 18.08 -0.01 -18.44
N ASP A 440 18.29 -0.17 -17.14
CA ASP A 440 19.59 -0.44 -16.55
C ASP A 440 20.12 -1.84 -16.91
N ILE A 441 19.24 -2.86 -16.96
CA ILE A 441 19.58 -4.20 -17.48
C ILE A 441 20.07 -4.11 -18.93
N ALA A 442 19.32 -3.40 -19.80
CA ALA A 442 19.66 -3.28 -21.21
C ALA A 442 20.98 -2.53 -21.40
N TRP A 443 21.12 -1.38 -20.72
CA TRP A 443 22.31 -0.53 -20.76
C TRP A 443 23.58 -1.29 -20.32
N ASN A 444 23.49 -2.04 -19.21
CA ASN A 444 24.61 -2.77 -18.65
C ASN A 444 24.75 -4.21 -19.16
N ARG A 445 24.03 -4.58 -20.23
CA ARG A 445 24.08 -5.91 -20.87
C ARG A 445 23.89 -7.03 -19.84
N GLY A 446 22.85 -6.93 -19.02
CA GLY A 446 22.52 -7.95 -18.01
C GLY A 446 22.01 -9.23 -18.66
N ASN A 447 22.47 -10.39 -18.19
CA ASN A 447 21.93 -11.68 -18.62
C ASN A 447 20.76 -12.09 -17.71
N VAL A 448 19.64 -11.41 -17.93
CA VAL A 448 18.39 -11.53 -17.16
C VAL A 448 17.22 -11.74 -18.12
N THR A 449 16.40 -12.76 -17.84
CA THR A 449 15.08 -12.92 -18.47
C THR A 449 14.03 -12.26 -17.59
N VAL A 450 13.35 -11.23 -18.10
CA VAL A 450 12.26 -10.56 -17.40
C VAL A 450 10.94 -11.22 -17.77
N LEU A 451 10.13 -11.54 -16.79
CA LEU A 451 8.77 -12.02 -16.93
C LEU A 451 7.81 -10.92 -16.48
N LEU A 452 7.24 -10.21 -17.45
CA LEU A 452 6.31 -9.10 -17.26
C LEU A 452 4.87 -9.63 -17.30
N LEU A 453 4.15 -9.47 -16.20
CA LEU A 453 2.82 -10.05 -16.02
C LEU A 453 1.74 -8.98 -16.25
N ASP A 454 1.19 -8.90 -17.46
CA ASP A 454 0.12 -7.98 -17.84
C ASP A 454 -1.25 -8.56 -17.48
N ASN A 455 -1.74 -8.16 -16.30
CA ASN A 455 -3.07 -8.45 -15.79
C ASN A 455 -4.03 -7.25 -15.83
N ARG A 456 -3.59 -6.10 -16.32
CA ARG A 456 -4.38 -4.88 -16.54
C ARG A 456 -4.97 -4.32 -15.24
N ALA A 457 -4.33 -4.57 -14.09
CA ALA A 457 -4.91 -4.20 -12.79
C ALA A 457 -3.87 -4.09 -11.67
N VAL A 458 -4.03 -3.08 -10.80
CA VAL A 458 -3.33 -3.04 -9.51
C VAL A 458 -4.05 -3.98 -8.53
N GLY A 459 -3.68 -5.27 -8.57
CA GLY A 459 -4.52 -6.34 -8.02
C GLY A 459 -4.71 -6.36 -6.50
N MET A 460 -3.63 -6.25 -5.72
CA MET A 460 -3.71 -6.44 -4.25
C MET A 460 -4.39 -5.28 -3.50
N THR A 461 -4.53 -4.12 -4.14
CA THR A 461 -5.09 -2.91 -3.54
C THR A 461 -6.56 -2.67 -3.90
N GLY A 462 -7.17 -3.57 -4.68
CA GLY A 462 -8.59 -3.49 -5.06
C GLY A 462 -8.87 -3.56 -6.56
N GLY A 463 -7.84 -3.73 -7.41
CA GLY A 463 -8.01 -3.91 -8.85
C GLY A 463 -8.10 -2.59 -9.62
N GLN A 464 -7.46 -1.53 -9.12
CA GLN A 464 -7.48 -0.20 -9.74
C GLN A 464 -6.90 -0.22 -11.16
N ASP A 465 -7.44 0.66 -11.99
CA ASP A 465 -6.93 0.95 -13.31
C ASP A 465 -5.54 1.61 -13.25
N ASN A 466 -4.76 1.39 -14.31
CA ASN A 466 -3.41 1.93 -14.48
C ASN A 466 -3.13 2.13 -15.98
N PRO A 467 -2.01 2.75 -16.41
CA PRO A 467 -1.78 2.98 -17.85
C PRO A 467 -1.73 1.70 -18.70
N GLY A 468 -1.54 0.52 -18.10
CA GLY A 468 -1.66 -0.79 -18.76
C GLY A 468 -3.10 -1.29 -18.94
N SER A 469 -4.09 -0.73 -18.25
CA SER A 469 -5.50 -1.12 -18.36
C SER A 469 -6.24 -0.41 -19.49
N GLY A 470 -5.81 0.78 -19.88
CA GLY A 470 -6.46 1.60 -20.91
C GLY A 470 -7.71 2.34 -20.42
N ARG A 471 -7.76 2.63 -19.12
CA ARG A 471 -8.85 3.36 -18.46
C ARG A 471 -8.31 4.35 -17.44
N ASP A 472 -9.03 5.45 -17.23
CA ASP A 472 -8.73 6.42 -16.18
C ASP A 472 -9.48 6.10 -14.87
N ILE A 473 -9.31 6.95 -13.84
CA ILE A 473 -9.98 6.77 -12.54
C ILE A 473 -11.51 6.84 -12.61
N HIS A 474 -12.06 7.45 -13.66
CA HIS A 474 -13.51 7.54 -13.88
C HIS A 474 -14.05 6.33 -14.64
N GLY A 475 -13.17 5.40 -15.04
CA GLY A 475 -13.52 4.22 -15.83
C GLY A 475 -13.75 4.54 -17.31
N GLU A 476 -13.36 5.73 -17.76
CA GLU A 476 -13.45 6.15 -19.16
C GLU A 476 -12.23 5.65 -19.95
N GLU A 477 -12.37 5.56 -21.28
CA GLU A 477 -11.30 5.08 -22.15
C GLU A 477 -10.07 6.01 -22.11
N ALA A 478 -8.89 5.42 -21.88
CA ALA A 478 -7.62 6.14 -21.82
C ALA A 478 -6.54 5.42 -22.66
N PRO A 479 -5.45 6.11 -23.04
CA PRO A 479 -4.35 5.46 -23.76
C PRO A 479 -3.78 4.26 -23.01
N ARG A 480 -3.75 3.09 -23.65
CA ARG A 480 -3.14 1.87 -23.11
C ARG A 480 -1.69 1.74 -23.56
N VAL A 481 -0.79 1.45 -22.62
CA VAL A 481 0.61 1.16 -22.91
C VAL A 481 0.75 -0.16 -23.69
N ASP A 482 1.51 -0.12 -24.78
CA ASP A 482 2.00 -1.31 -25.46
C ASP A 482 3.33 -1.75 -24.82
N PHE A 483 3.27 -2.76 -23.97
CA PHE A 483 4.44 -3.25 -23.23
C PHE A 483 5.54 -3.80 -24.14
N ALA A 484 5.21 -4.43 -25.27
CA ALA A 484 6.22 -4.95 -26.18
C ALA A 484 7.01 -3.80 -26.82
N ARG A 485 6.32 -2.75 -27.27
CA ARG A 485 6.96 -1.55 -27.82
C ARG A 485 7.72 -0.76 -26.76
N LEU A 486 7.20 -0.70 -25.53
CA LEU A 486 7.89 -0.04 -24.42
C LEU A 486 9.19 -0.77 -24.07
N CYS A 487 9.18 -2.10 -23.96
CA CYS A 487 10.40 -2.89 -23.73
C CYS A 487 11.41 -2.74 -24.86
N GLU A 488 10.96 -2.67 -26.12
CA GLU A 488 11.84 -2.39 -27.28
C GLU A 488 12.48 -1.00 -27.15
N ALA A 489 11.69 0.02 -26.80
CA ALA A 489 12.18 1.39 -26.59
C ALA A 489 13.17 1.50 -25.41
N LEU A 490 13.05 0.64 -24.40
CA LEU A 490 13.97 0.56 -23.26
C LEU A 490 15.25 -0.24 -23.58
N GLY A 491 15.40 -0.74 -24.81
CA GLY A 491 16.65 -1.32 -25.32
C GLY A 491 16.67 -2.85 -25.46
N VAL A 492 15.55 -3.54 -25.24
CA VAL A 492 15.46 -4.98 -25.48
C VAL A 492 15.29 -5.24 -26.99
N LYS A 493 16.07 -6.16 -27.55
CA LYS A 493 15.94 -6.53 -28.97
C LYS A 493 14.56 -7.11 -29.25
N LYS A 494 13.94 -6.70 -30.35
CA LYS A 494 12.59 -7.13 -30.75
C LYS A 494 12.42 -8.66 -30.78
N GLU A 495 13.42 -9.39 -31.26
CA GLU A 495 13.43 -10.86 -31.32
C GLU A 495 13.56 -11.55 -29.95
N ARG A 496 13.88 -10.79 -28.89
CA ARG A 496 13.95 -11.25 -27.49
C ARG A 496 12.70 -10.87 -26.68
N ILE A 497 11.69 -10.27 -27.33
CA ILE A 497 10.42 -9.91 -26.70
C ILE A 497 9.35 -10.91 -27.16
N ARG A 498 8.73 -11.61 -26.20
CA ARG A 498 7.74 -12.65 -26.49
C ARG A 498 6.46 -12.40 -25.72
N VAL A 499 5.37 -12.16 -26.43
CA VAL A 499 4.03 -12.11 -25.84
C VAL A 499 3.42 -13.52 -25.87
N VAL A 500 2.99 -14.02 -24.72
CA VAL A 500 2.43 -15.36 -24.57
C VAL A 500 1.16 -15.35 -23.72
N ASP A 501 0.31 -16.34 -23.95
CA ASP A 501 -0.87 -16.57 -23.11
C ASP A 501 -0.46 -17.45 -21.90
N PRO A 502 -0.55 -16.97 -20.65
CA PRO A 502 -0.19 -17.73 -19.47
C PRO A 502 -1.12 -18.93 -19.22
N TYR A 503 -2.27 -19.00 -19.88
CA TYR A 503 -3.11 -20.20 -19.87
C TYR A 503 -2.63 -21.31 -20.81
N GLN A 504 -1.61 -21.08 -21.65
CA GLN A 504 -1.02 -22.09 -22.53
C GLN A 504 0.32 -22.58 -21.96
N LEU A 505 0.27 -23.53 -21.02
CA LEU A 505 1.42 -23.96 -20.22
C LEU A 505 2.60 -24.47 -21.07
N PRO A 506 2.42 -25.32 -22.12
CA PRO A 506 3.53 -25.74 -22.97
C PRO A 506 4.22 -24.59 -23.70
N VAL A 507 3.46 -23.57 -24.12
CA VAL A 507 3.99 -22.40 -24.84
C VAL A 507 4.81 -21.53 -23.89
N LEU A 508 4.26 -21.22 -22.70
CA LEU A 508 4.94 -20.45 -21.68
C LEU A 508 6.22 -21.15 -21.18
N PHE A 509 6.15 -22.45 -20.89
CA PHE A 509 7.31 -23.23 -20.45
C PHE A 509 8.41 -23.28 -21.52
N LYS A 510 8.03 -23.45 -22.79
CA LYS A 510 8.97 -23.40 -23.91
C LYS A 510 9.64 -22.03 -24.00
N ALA A 511 8.88 -20.94 -23.88
CA ALA A 511 9.42 -19.59 -23.91
C ALA A 511 10.44 -19.34 -22.80
N LEU A 512 10.11 -19.70 -21.55
CA LEU A 512 11.01 -19.60 -20.40
C LEU A 512 12.32 -20.39 -20.65
N ARG A 513 12.22 -21.63 -21.13
CA ARG A 513 13.41 -22.48 -21.40
C ARG A 513 14.29 -21.97 -22.53
N GLU A 514 13.70 -21.32 -23.52
CA GLU A 514 14.43 -20.75 -24.65
C GLU A 514 15.14 -19.46 -24.22
N GLU A 515 14.42 -18.49 -23.65
CA GLU A 515 15.00 -17.18 -23.32
C GLU A 515 16.02 -17.24 -22.18
N THR A 516 15.81 -18.08 -21.15
CA THR A 516 16.79 -18.21 -20.04
C THR A 516 18.14 -18.82 -20.45
N LYS A 517 18.25 -19.37 -21.66
CA LYS A 517 19.53 -19.88 -22.21
C LYS A 517 20.31 -18.81 -22.96
N ILE A 518 19.65 -17.72 -23.32
CA ILE A 518 20.23 -16.66 -24.13
C ILE A 518 21.02 -15.71 -23.21
N GLU A 519 22.25 -15.36 -23.59
CA GLU A 519 23.16 -14.55 -22.77
C GLU A 519 23.00 -13.04 -23.06
N GLU A 520 21.76 -12.57 -23.07
CA GLU A 520 21.39 -11.16 -23.27
C GLU A 520 20.02 -10.87 -22.65
N PRO A 521 19.68 -9.58 -22.41
CA PRO A 521 18.36 -9.22 -21.89
C PRO A 521 17.22 -9.74 -22.76
N SER A 522 16.24 -10.37 -22.13
CA SER A 522 15.02 -10.87 -22.79
C SER A 522 13.78 -10.57 -21.97
N VAL A 523 12.63 -10.43 -22.62
CA VAL A 523 11.34 -10.16 -21.96
C VAL A 523 10.28 -11.13 -22.46
N ILE A 524 9.63 -11.82 -21.53
CA ILE A 524 8.42 -12.58 -21.78
C ILE A 524 7.27 -11.81 -21.14
N ILE A 525 6.26 -11.47 -21.94
CA ILE A 525 5.07 -10.73 -21.51
C ILE A 525 3.90 -11.71 -21.50
N THR A 526 3.23 -11.86 -20.37
CA THR A 526 1.98 -12.64 -20.30
C THR A 526 0.78 -11.70 -20.42
N ASP A 527 -0.12 -11.93 -21.36
CA ASP A 527 -1.26 -11.01 -21.63
C ASP A 527 -2.60 -11.66 -21.28
N ARG A 528 -3.03 -11.53 -20.01
CA ARG A 528 -4.36 -11.98 -19.56
C ARG A 528 -4.90 -11.10 -18.44
N PRO A 529 -6.13 -10.56 -18.59
CA PRO A 529 -6.74 -9.72 -17.55
C PRO A 529 -6.87 -10.46 -16.22
N CYS A 530 -6.78 -9.70 -15.13
CA CYS A 530 -7.13 -10.14 -13.79
C CYS A 530 -8.58 -10.65 -13.77
N VAL A 531 -8.81 -11.80 -13.13
CA VAL A 531 -10.15 -12.43 -13.05
C VAL A 531 -11.16 -11.64 -12.21
N LEU A 532 -10.69 -10.66 -11.44
CA LEU A 532 -11.51 -9.85 -10.53
C LEU A 532 -11.96 -8.51 -11.12
N ILE A 533 -11.48 -8.12 -12.30
CA ILE A 533 -11.91 -6.86 -12.93
C ILE A 533 -13.23 -7.03 -13.66
N ASP A 534 -14.00 -5.93 -13.77
CA ASP A 534 -15.39 -5.97 -14.24
C ASP A 534 -15.58 -6.52 -15.66
N HIS A 535 -14.57 -6.38 -16.51
CA HIS A 535 -14.60 -6.78 -17.91
C HIS A 535 -13.95 -8.15 -18.18
N TYR A 536 -13.60 -8.91 -17.12
CA TYR A 536 -13.26 -10.32 -17.27
C TYR A 536 -14.50 -11.13 -17.64
N GLN A 537 -14.41 -11.91 -18.71
CA GLN A 537 -15.48 -12.80 -19.16
C GLN A 537 -15.16 -14.25 -18.76
N PRO A 538 -15.88 -14.83 -17.78
CA PRO A 538 -15.66 -16.21 -17.39
C PRO A 538 -16.11 -17.17 -18.50
N ALA A 539 -15.38 -18.27 -18.64
CA ALA A 539 -15.76 -19.38 -19.51
C ALA A 539 -16.59 -20.42 -18.72
N PRO A 540 -17.28 -21.36 -19.40
CA PRO A 540 -18.01 -22.43 -18.73
C PRO A 540 -17.13 -23.20 -17.74
N SER A 541 -17.67 -23.45 -16.54
CA SER A 541 -16.96 -24.12 -15.46
C SER A 541 -16.62 -25.58 -15.80
N TYR A 542 -15.70 -26.15 -15.02
CA TYR A 542 -15.28 -27.54 -15.13
C TYR A 542 -15.66 -28.34 -13.89
N ARG A 543 -15.83 -29.65 -14.06
CA ARG A 543 -15.99 -30.64 -12.99
C ARG A 543 -15.03 -31.81 -13.22
N VAL A 544 -14.84 -32.63 -12.19
CA VAL A 544 -14.07 -33.89 -12.28
C VAL A 544 -15.06 -35.04 -12.43
N GLU A 545 -14.86 -35.89 -13.43
CA GLU A 545 -15.52 -37.20 -13.54
C GLU A 545 -14.78 -38.19 -12.63
N GLU A 546 -15.38 -38.51 -11.49
CA GLU A 546 -14.76 -39.34 -10.44
C GLU A 546 -14.27 -40.70 -10.97
N GLU A 547 -15.03 -41.30 -11.89
CA GLU A 547 -14.75 -42.60 -12.51
C GLU A 547 -13.46 -42.60 -13.33
N ARG A 548 -13.03 -41.44 -13.83
CA ARG A 548 -11.80 -41.28 -14.62
C ARG A 548 -10.63 -40.73 -13.81
N CYS A 549 -10.88 -40.22 -12.62
CA CYS A 549 -9.84 -39.64 -11.78
C CYS A 549 -8.93 -40.74 -11.23
N THR A 550 -7.64 -40.69 -11.60
CA THR A 550 -6.64 -41.67 -11.13
C THR A 550 -5.95 -41.25 -9.83
N GLY A 551 -6.31 -40.10 -9.26
CA GLY A 551 -5.67 -39.53 -8.08
C GLY A 551 -4.24 -39.04 -8.32
N CYS A 552 -3.81 -38.78 -9.56
CA CYS A 552 -2.41 -38.42 -9.84
C CYS A 552 -1.92 -37.09 -9.23
N GLY A 553 -2.82 -36.21 -8.80
CA GLY A 553 -2.48 -34.95 -8.13
C GLY A 553 -1.94 -33.82 -9.03
N ASN A 554 -1.62 -34.06 -10.31
CA ASN A 554 -1.00 -33.03 -11.16
C ASN A 554 -1.83 -31.74 -11.30
N CYS A 555 -3.16 -31.83 -11.24
CA CYS A 555 -4.04 -30.66 -11.26
C CYS A 555 -3.99 -29.84 -9.95
N VAL A 556 -3.63 -30.47 -8.82
CA VAL A 556 -3.41 -29.80 -7.53
C VAL A 556 -2.14 -28.94 -7.58
N GLU A 557 -1.11 -29.39 -8.30
CA GLU A 557 0.15 -28.64 -8.47
C GLU A 557 -0.04 -27.31 -9.22
N VAL A 558 -1.12 -27.17 -10.00
CA VAL A 558 -1.51 -25.89 -10.61
C VAL A 558 -1.85 -24.84 -9.55
N GLY A 559 -2.28 -25.26 -8.35
CA GLY A 559 -2.53 -24.36 -7.21
C GLY A 559 -3.85 -23.60 -7.25
N CYS A 560 -4.81 -24.00 -8.08
CA CYS A 560 -6.11 -23.32 -8.18
C CYS A 560 -6.99 -23.61 -6.93
N PRO A 561 -7.47 -22.59 -6.19
CA PRO A 561 -8.29 -22.80 -5.00
C PRO A 561 -9.64 -23.50 -5.23
N ALA A 562 -10.12 -23.56 -6.48
CA ALA A 562 -11.35 -24.29 -6.81
C ALA A 562 -11.14 -25.81 -6.85
N ILE A 563 -9.91 -26.32 -6.76
CA ILE A 563 -9.61 -27.75 -6.76
C ILE A 563 -9.46 -28.21 -5.31
N HIS A 564 -10.40 -29.04 -4.86
CA HIS A 564 -10.42 -29.58 -3.51
C HIS A 564 -10.02 -31.04 -3.51
N VAL A 565 -9.08 -31.43 -2.65
CA VAL A 565 -8.76 -32.84 -2.41
C VAL A 565 -9.87 -33.46 -1.56
N THR A 566 -10.58 -34.44 -2.11
CA THR A 566 -11.72 -35.10 -1.45
C THR A 566 -11.31 -36.36 -0.69
N ARG A 567 -10.31 -37.09 -1.21
CA ARG A 567 -9.66 -38.20 -0.49
C ARG A 567 -8.20 -38.33 -0.88
N ARG A 568 -7.41 -38.90 0.04
CA ARG A 568 -6.03 -39.32 -0.18
C ARG A 568 -5.89 -40.82 0.00
N GLU A 569 -5.09 -41.45 -0.85
CA GLU A 569 -4.78 -42.88 -0.79
C GLU A 569 -3.27 -43.06 -0.97
N THR A 570 -2.70 -44.15 -0.47
CA THR A 570 -1.29 -44.48 -0.72
C THR A 570 -1.23 -45.65 -1.70
N ALA A 571 -0.49 -45.48 -2.79
CA ALA A 571 -0.22 -46.53 -3.76
C ALA A 571 1.28 -46.85 -3.78
N VAL A 572 1.62 -48.14 -3.83
CA VAL A 572 3.01 -48.58 -4.02
C VAL A 572 3.23 -48.79 -5.51
N LYS A 573 4.12 -47.99 -6.12
CA LYS A 573 4.51 -48.17 -7.52
C LYS A 573 5.27 -49.50 -7.69
N PRO A 574 5.33 -50.07 -8.91
CA PRO A 574 6.16 -51.26 -9.19
C PRO A 574 7.63 -51.12 -8.78
N SER A 575 8.13 -49.88 -8.66
CA SER A 575 9.47 -49.56 -8.16
C SER A 575 9.62 -49.65 -6.63
N GLY A 576 8.59 -50.07 -5.89
CA GLY A 576 8.54 -50.06 -4.42
C GLY A 576 8.36 -48.67 -3.80
N LYS A 577 8.21 -47.62 -4.62
CA LYS A 577 8.02 -46.24 -4.14
C LYS A 577 6.57 -46.02 -3.75
N GLU A 578 6.34 -45.67 -2.49
CA GLU A 578 5.05 -45.16 -2.03
C GLU A 578 4.78 -43.78 -2.65
N VAL A 579 3.58 -43.62 -3.20
CA VAL A 579 3.07 -42.35 -3.70
C VAL A 579 1.71 -42.08 -3.09
N GLU A 580 1.51 -40.84 -2.66
CA GLU A 580 0.19 -40.36 -2.26
C GLU A 580 -0.61 -40.04 -3.53
N LEU A 581 -1.80 -40.62 -3.63
CA LEU A 581 -2.82 -40.28 -4.61
C LEU A 581 -3.76 -39.25 -3.98
N ALA A 582 -4.03 -38.17 -4.71
CA ALA A 582 -4.96 -37.13 -4.34
C ALA A 582 -6.12 -37.10 -5.34
N PHE A 583 -7.28 -37.59 -4.90
CA PHE A 583 -8.52 -37.49 -5.67
C PHE A 583 -9.17 -36.14 -5.40
N VAL A 584 -9.71 -35.53 -6.44
CA VAL A 584 -10.13 -34.13 -6.39
C VAL A 584 -11.55 -33.92 -6.90
N ARG A 585 -12.17 -32.84 -6.46
CA ARG A 585 -13.36 -32.22 -7.04
C ARG A 585 -13.02 -30.78 -7.43
N ILE A 586 -13.68 -30.26 -8.46
CA ILE A 586 -13.68 -28.82 -8.75
C ILE A 586 -14.96 -28.22 -8.18
N GLU A 587 -14.85 -27.13 -7.42
CA GLU A 587 -15.98 -26.31 -7.00
C GLU A 587 -16.48 -25.50 -8.21
N THR A 588 -17.51 -26.02 -8.86
CA THR A 588 -18.09 -25.54 -10.12
C THR A 588 -18.62 -24.12 -10.01
N THR A 589 -19.13 -23.74 -8.83
CA THR A 589 -19.67 -22.41 -8.55
C THR A 589 -18.61 -21.32 -8.48
N ALA A 590 -17.37 -21.69 -8.15
CA ALA A 590 -16.22 -20.79 -8.09
C ALA A 590 -15.37 -20.81 -9.38
N CYS A 591 -15.39 -21.92 -10.13
CA CYS A 591 -14.58 -22.10 -11.33
C CYS A 591 -15.01 -21.17 -12.48
N THR A 592 -14.06 -20.41 -13.04
CA THR A 592 -14.31 -19.50 -14.17
C THR A 592 -13.83 -20.05 -15.53
N GLY A 593 -13.56 -21.36 -15.62
CA GLY A 593 -13.32 -22.01 -16.92
C GLY A 593 -11.98 -21.75 -17.63
N CYS A 594 -10.90 -21.34 -16.94
CA CYS A 594 -9.62 -21.01 -17.61
C CYS A 594 -8.89 -22.19 -18.30
N GLY A 595 -9.22 -23.45 -17.97
CA GLY A 595 -8.65 -24.64 -18.61
C GLY A 595 -7.20 -24.99 -18.20
N LEU A 596 -6.58 -24.26 -17.28
CA LEU A 596 -5.22 -24.53 -16.80
C LEU A 596 -5.06 -25.96 -16.25
N CYS A 597 -6.04 -26.47 -15.51
CA CYS A 597 -6.00 -27.80 -14.90
C CYS A 597 -6.20 -28.95 -15.90
N LEU A 598 -6.69 -28.67 -17.12
CA LEU A 598 -6.87 -29.68 -18.17
C LEU A 598 -5.53 -30.20 -18.68
N GLN A 599 -4.57 -29.30 -18.88
CA GLN A 599 -3.27 -29.58 -19.49
C GLN A 599 -2.43 -30.62 -18.71
N PRO A 600 -2.36 -30.57 -17.37
CA PRO A 600 -1.69 -31.62 -16.59
C PRO A 600 -2.54 -32.87 -16.33
N CYS A 601 -3.83 -32.89 -16.71
CA CYS A 601 -4.75 -33.99 -16.47
C CYS A 601 -4.62 -35.09 -17.54
N ALA A 602 -3.59 -35.93 -17.41
CA ALA A 602 -3.37 -37.07 -18.30
C ALA A 602 -4.58 -38.02 -18.50
N PRO A 603 -5.41 -38.35 -17.48
CA PRO A 603 -6.58 -39.21 -17.70
C PRO A 603 -7.78 -38.49 -18.34
N GLU A 604 -7.66 -37.17 -18.60
CA GLU A 604 -8.73 -36.33 -19.15
C GLU A 604 -10.01 -36.38 -18.31
N ALA A 605 -9.86 -36.55 -16.99
CA ALA A 605 -10.96 -36.66 -16.03
C ALA A 605 -11.67 -35.32 -15.75
N ILE A 606 -11.17 -34.21 -16.28
CA ILE A 606 -11.75 -32.87 -16.08
C ILE A 606 -12.53 -32.50 -17.33
N VAL A 607 -13.83 -32.28 -17.18
CA VAL A 607 -14.77 -32.00 -18.29
C VAL A 607 -15.62 -30.77 -17.96
N HIS A 608 -16.28 -30.19 -18.96
CA HIS A 608 -17.21 -29.09 -18.71
C HIS A 608 -18.34 -29.52 -17.75
N ALA A 609 -18.67 -28.65 -16.82
CA ALA A 609 -19.82 -28.83 -15.94
C ALA A 609 -21.10 -28.36 -16.65
N ALA A 610 -22.25 -28.84 -16.16
CA ALA A 610 -23.53 -28.23 -16.52
C ALA A 610 -23.54 -26.77 -16.02
N PRO A 611 -24.26 -25.86 -16.71
CA PRO A 611 -24.36 -24.48 -16.25
C PRO A 611 -24.97 -24.41 -14.84
N GLU A 612 -24.18 -23.95 -13.88
CA GLU A 612 -24.64 -23.58 -12.54
C GLU A 612 -24.52 -22.07 -12.39
N ALA A 613 -25.36 -21.45 -11.57
CA ALA A 613 -25.24 -20.02 -11.28
C ALA A 613 -23.89 -19.80 -10.56
N PRO A 614 -22.95 -19.03 -11.13
CA PRO A 614 -21.68 -18.77 -10.47
C PRO A 614 -21.91 -17.96 -9.20
N LEU A 615 -21.06 -18.17 -8.19
CA LEU A 615 -21.05 -17.30 -7.02
C LEU A 615 -20.71 -15.88 -7.47
N GLN A 616 -21.67 -14.96 -7.32
CA GLN A 616 -21.36 -13.54 -7.42
C GLN A 616 -20.70 -13.11 -6.12
N PHE A 617 -19.37 -13.01 -6.12
CA PHE A 617 -18.69 -12.25 -5.07
C PHE A 617 -19.31 -10.84 -5.07
N GLN A 618 -19.76 -10.36 -3.90
CA GLN A 618 -20.25 -8.99 -3.78
C GLN A 618 -19.14 -8.05 -4.23
N ARG A 619 -19.32 -7.42 -5.39
CA ARG A 619 -18.46 -6.34 -5.85
C ARG A 619 -18.68 -5.16 -4.89
N LYS A 620 -17.60 -4.49 -4.45
CA LYS A 620 -17.72 -3.21 -3.74
C LYS A 620 -18.57 -2.29 -4.64
N GLN A 621 -19.72 -1.82 -4.14
CA GLN A 621 -20.50 -0.77 -4.80
C GLN A 621 -19.80 0.58 -4.65
#